data_AF-A0A078GGJ2-F1
#
_entry.id   AF-A0A078GGJ2-F1
#
_cell.length_a   1.000
_cell.length_b   1.000
_cell.length_c   1.000
_cell.angle_alpha   90.00
_cell.angle_beta   90.00
_cell.angle_gamma   90.00
#
_symmetry.space_group_name_H-M   'P 1'
#
loop_
_entity.id
_entity.type
_entity.pdbx_description
1 polymer ?
#
loop_
_entity_poly.entity_id
_entity_poly.type
_entity_poly.pdbx_seq_one_letter_code
_entity_poly.pdbx_strand_id
1 'polypeptide(L)'
;MYVYNNQLSGPLEIGNISSMSKLRELDLSQNDLTGPIPSTLFTIPSLETILIHIQTKFVNLVYLDLTYFKTQEPFDFGIFWHLKLLKVLFLSHLNTTTTIDLNILLSSHLKSLTTLGLSGNHVSPRNMSSVSILSSQLNRLEMSDCGIKRFPEFIRT
;
A
#
# COMPACT_ATOMS: atom_id res chain seq x y z
N MET A 1 -23.97 7.35 -8.87
CA MET A 1 -24.02 6.35 -9.96
C MET A 1 -24.11 5.00 -9.29
N TYR A 2 -25.16 4.25 -9.58
CA TYR A 2 -25.40 2.95 -8.98
C TYR A 2 -25.36 1.91 -10.09
N VAL A 3 -24.38 1.02 -10.04
CA VAL A 3 -24.16 -0.07 -11.00
C VAL A 3 -24.00 -1.40 -10.25
N TYR A 4 -24.57 -1.48 -9.05
CA TYR A 4 -24.50 -2.68 -8.23
C TYR A 4 -25.37 -3.81 -8.77
N ASN A 5 -25.09 -5.05 -8.38
CA ASN A 5 -25.83 -6.26 -8.76
C ASN A 5 -25.87 -6.50 -10.29
N ASN A 6 -24.71 -6.42 -10.93
CA ASN A 6 -24.53 -6.76 -12.33
C ASN A 6 -23.41 -7.80 -12.49
N GLN A 7 -23.20 -8.26 -13.73
CA GLN A 7 -22.14 -9.22 -14.08
C GLN A 7 -20.89 -8.51 -14.61
N LEU A 8 -20.61 -7.28 -14.14
CA LEU A 8 -19.42 -6.55 -14.57
C LEU A 8 -18.18 -7.29 -14.07
N SER A 9 -17.27 -7.60 -14.98
CA SER A 9 -16.05 -8.35 -14.70
C SER A 9 -14.82 -7.69 -15.34
N GLY A 10 -13.64 -8.10 -14.90
CA GLY A 10 -12.38 -7.46 -15.31
C GLY A 10 -11.99 -6.25 -14.45
N PRO A 11 -10.88 -5.57 -14.79
CA PRO A 11 -10.41 -4.38 -14.09
C PRO A 11 -11.40 -3.24 -14.19
N LEU A 12 -11.49 -2.45 -13.11
CA LEU A 12 -12.23 -1.20 -13.16
C LEU A 12 -11.44 -0.21 -14.01
N GLU A 13 -11.91 0.11 -15.21
CA GLU A 13 -11.25 1.06 -16.11
C GLU A 13 -11.99 2.41 -16.09
N ILE A 14 -11.56 3.31 -15.21
CA ILE A 14 -12.12 4.66 -15.12
C ILE A 14 -11.21 5.63 -15.86
N GLY A 15 -11.66 6.01 -17.05
CA GLY A 15 -11.00 6.99 -17.92
C GLY A 15 -11.26 8.42 -17.48
N ASN A 16 -12.10 9.16 -18.23
CA ASN A 16 -12.18 10.60 -18.12
C ASN A 16 -12.97 11.13 -16.90
N ILE A 17 -12.28 11.22 -15.76
CA ILE A 17 -12.76 11.79 -14.49
C ILE A 17 -13.24 13.24 -14.61
N SER A 18 -12.80 14.02 -15.61
CA SER A 18 -13.18 15.43 -15.75
C SER A 18 -14.67 15.61 -16.04
N SER A 19 -15.32 14.57 -16.57
CA SER A 19 -16.77 14.53 -16.81
C SER A 19 -17.59 14.17 -15.58
N MET A 20 -16.95 13.67 -14.52
CA MET A 20 -17.60 13.16 -13.30
C MET A 20 -17.65 14.18 -12.17
N SER A 21 -17.56 15.49 -12.47
CA SER A 21 -17.44 16.58 -11.49
C SER A 21 -18.64 16.79 -10.55
N LYS A 22 -19.74 16.06 -10.78
CA LYS A 22 -20.95 16.08 -9.93
C LYS A 22 -21.21 14.73 -9.26
N LEU A 23 -20.37 13.73 -9.51
CA LEU A 23 -20.55 12.39 -8.99
C LEU A 23 -20.21 12.39 -7.49
N ARG A 24 -21.23 12.23 -6.64
CA ARG A 24 -21.09 12.16 -5.17
C ARG A 24 -21.05 10.76 -4.62
N GLU A 25 -21.80 9.86 -5.23
CA GLU A 25 -21.89 8.47 -4.80
C GLU A 25 -21.60 7.55 -5.97
N LEU A 26 -20.82 6.50 -5.73
CA LEU A 26 -20.57 5.43 -6.69
C LEU A 26 -20.75 4.08 -6.01
N ASP A 27 -21.72 3.29 -6.46
CA ASP A 27 -21.94 1.93 -5.99
C ASP A 27 -21.68 0.94 -7.12
N LEU A 28 -20.68 0.09 -6.92
CA LEU A 28 -20.26 -1.00 -7.80
C LEU A 28 -20.36 -2.36 -7.08
N SER A 29 -21.01 -2.42 -5.92
CA SER A 29 -21.13 -3.64 -5.12
C SER A 29 -21.86 -4.76 -5.87
N GLN A 30 -21.66 -6.01 -5.46
CA GLN A 30 -22.31 -7.16 -6.11
C GLN A 30 -22.03 -7.24 -7.62
N ASN A 31 -20.76 -7.07 -8.00
CA ASN A 31 -20.24 -7.33 -9.33
C ASN A 31 -19.03 -8.26 -9.24
N ASP A 32 -18.60 -8.83 -10.37
CA ASP A 32 -17.43 -9.71 -10.49
C ASP A 32 -16.15 -8.94 -10.88
N LEU A 33 -16.05 -7.67 -10.45
CA LEU A 33 -14.92 -6.80 -10.75
C LEU A 33 -13.63 -7.36 -10.13
N THR A 34 -12.55 -7.36 -10.91
CA THR A 34 -11.23 -7.87 -10.53
C THR A 34 -10.17 -6.79 -10.71
N GLY A 35 -8.91 -7.05 -10.37
CA GLY A 35 -7.83 -6.07 -10.54
C GLY A 35 -7.83 -4.94 -9.48
N PRO A 36 -6.89 -3.99 -9.58
CA PRO A 36 -6.74 -2.90 -8.62
C PRO A 36 -7.83 -1.84 -8.79
N ILE A 37 -8.20 -1.17 -7.70
CA ILE A 37 -9.01 0.05 -7.77
C ILE A 37 -8.14 1.17 -8.38
N PRO A 38 -8.53 1.78 -9.51
CA PRO A 38 -7.78 2.89 -10.09
C PRO A 38 -7.66 4.05 -9.10
N SER A 39 -6.44 4.58 -8.94
CA SER A 39 -6.22 5.75 -8.11
C SER A 39 -6.99 6.99 -8.61
N THR A 40 -7.35 7.01 -9.89
CA THR A 40 -8.17 8.05 -10.52
C THR A 40 -9.54 8.21 -9.88
N LEU A 41 -10.12 7.16 -9.27
CA LEU A 41 -11.37 7.28 -8.49
C LEU A 41 -11.27 8.29 -7.36
N PHE A 42 -10.14 8.30 -6.66
CA PHE A 42 -9.90 9.18 -5.52
C PHE A 42 -9.59 10.61 -5.93
N THR A 43 -9.45 10.87 -7.24
CA THR A 43 -9.20 12.21 -7.79
C THR A 43 -10.48 12.92 -8.25
N ILE A 44 -11.64 12.28 -8.14
CA ILE A 44 -12.94 12.89 -8.46
C ILE A 44 -13.33 13.83 -7.31
N PRO A 45 -13.34 15.15 -7.51
CA PRO A 45 -13.41 16.13 -6.42
C PRO A 45 -14.76 16.18 -5.71
N SER A 46 -15.82 15.71 -6.37
CA SER A 46 -17.17 15.68 -5.82
C SER A 46 -17.54 14.39 -5.11
N LEU A 47 -16.67 13.37 -5.15
CA LEU A 47 -17.00 12.02 -4.70
C LEU A 47 -16.93 11.92 -3.18
N GLU A 48 -18.07 11.65 -2.56
CA GLU A 48 -18.27 11.60 -1.11
C GLU A 48 -18.33 10.16 -0.61
N THR A 49 -18.97 9.26 -1.37
CA THR A 49 -19.21 7.86 -0.98
C THR A 49 -18.84 6.91 -2.12
N ILE A 50 -18.11 5.84 -1.79
CA ILE A 50 -17.83 4.74 -2.71
C ILE A 50 -18.19 3.42 -2.03
N LEU A 51 -19.08 2.64 -2.65
CA LEU A 51 -19.43 1.29 -2.25
C LEU A 51 -18.88 0.33 -3.29
N ILE A 52 -17.88 -0.45 -2.90
CA ILE A 52 -17.29 -1.51 -3.74
C ILE A 52 -17.28 -2.77 -2.89
N HIS A 53 -18.04 -3.77 -3.28
CA HIS A 53 -17.93 -5.10 -2.68
C HIS A 53 -17.07 -5.93 -3.61
N ILE A 54 -15.75 -5.80 -3.44
CA ILE A 54 -14.80 -6.54 -4.25
C ILE A 54 -14.58 -7.90 -3.56
N GLN A 55 -14.88 -9.00 -4.24
CA GLN A 55 -14.45 -10.34 -3.80
C GLN A 55 -12.92 -10.55 -4.00
N THR A 56 -12.13 -9.48 -4.08
CA THR A 56 -10.69 -9.60 -4.32
C THR A 56 -9.97 -10.02 -3.05
N LYS A 57 -9.46 -11.23 -3.06
CA LYS A 57 -8.12 -11.47 -2.51
C LYS A 57 -7.18 -10.51 -3.26
N PHE A 58 -6.55 -9.55 -2.58
CA PHE A 58 -5.61 -8.56 -3.17
C PHE A 58 -4.30 -9.19 -3.71
N VAL A 59 -4.34 -10.40 -4.30
CA VAL A 59 -3.16 -11.19 -4.65
C VAL A 59 -2.31 -10.59 -5.79
N ASN A 60 -2.86 -9.67 -6.59
CA ASN A 60 -2.18 -9.05 -7.73
C ASN A 60 -1.78 -7.58 -7.53
N LEU A 61 -1.79 -7.07 -6.29
CA LEU A 61 -1.39 -5.69 -6.02
C LEU A 61 0.12 -5.52 -6.22
N VAL A 62 0.51 -4.57 -7.08
CA VAL A 62 1.92 -4.29 -7.43
C VAL A 62 2.43 -3.01 -6.77
N TYR A 63 1.56 -2.02 -6.58
CA TYR A 63 1.87 -0.72 -5.99
C TYR A 63 0.89 -0.44 -4.85
N LEU A 64 1.42 -0.05 -3.70
CA LEU A 64 0.63 0.35 -2.54
C LEU A 64 1.28 1.56 -1.88
N ASP A 65 0.49 2.61 -1.69
CA ASP A 65 0.91 3.82 -1.01
C ASP A 65 -0.09 4.13 0.11
N LEU A 66 0.43 4.15 1.33
CA LEU A 66 -0.29 4.44 2.57
C LEU A 66 0.38 5.61 3.31
N THR A 67 1.02 6.52 2.56
CA THR A 67 1.66 7.69 3.13
C THR A 67 0.64 8.55 3.88
N TYR A 68 0.96 8.97 5.11
CA TYR A 68 0.06 9.66 6.04
C TYR A 68 -1.18 8.88 6.48
N PHE A 69 -1.23 7.56 6.25
CA PHE A 69 -2.35 6.75 6.70
C PHE A 69 -2.39 6.74 8.24
N LYS A 70 -3.54 7.13 8.80
CA LYS A 70 -3.77 7.20 10.24
C LYS A 70 -4.51 5.95 10.71
N THR A 71 -3.91 5.19 11.60
CA THR A 71 -4.60 4.12 12.34
C THR A 71 -4.87 4.56 13.77
N GLN A 72 -6.02 4.17 14.31
CA GLN A 72 -6.33 4.37 15.74
C GLN A 72 -5.70 3.29 16.63
N GLU A 73 -5.28 2.17 16.03
CA GLU A 73 -4.63 1.03 16.66
C GLU A 73 -3.23 0.79 16.05
N PRO A 74 -2.38 -0.03 16.68
CA PRO A 74 -1.12 -0.47 16.07
C PRO A 74 -1.35 -1.01 14.66
N PHE A 75 -0.61 -0.48 13.69
CA PHE A 75 -0.73 -0.93 12.31
C PHE A 75 -0.31 -2.41 12.20
N ASP A 76 -1.24 -3.28 11.77
CA ASP A 76 -0.96 -4.68 11.50
C ASP A 76 -0.32 -4.84 10.11
N PHE A 77 0.98 -5.10 10.08
CA PHE A 77 1.73 -5.36 8.85
C PHE A 77 1.41 -6.72 8.22
N GLY A 78 0.69 -7.61 8.93
CA GLY A 78 0.27 -8.92 8.44
C GLY A 78 -0.64 -8.86 7.20
N ILE A 79 -1.34 -7.74 7.00
CA ILE A 79 -2.18 -7.51 5.82
C ILE A 79 -1.38 -7.57 4.51
N PHE A 80 -0.07 -7.28 4.55
CA PHE A 80 0.79 -7.28 3.36
C PHE A 80 1.26 -8.69 2.97
N TRP A 81 1.13 -9.70 3.84
CA TRP A 81 1.67 -11.03 3.58
C TRP A 81 1.01 -11.75 2.41
N HIS A 82 -0.22 -11.35 2.06
CA HIS A 82 -0.94 -11.88 0.92
C HIS A 82 -0.58 -11.21 -0.42
N LEU A 83 0.17 -10.09 -0.39
CA LEU A 83 0.51 -9.27 -1.55
C LEU A 83 1.80 -9.74 -2.24
N LYS A 84 1.80 -10.99 -2.72
CA LYS A 84 3.01 -11.65 -3.25
C LYS A 84 3.64 -10.97 -4.47
N LEU A 85 2.85 -10.18 -5.20
CA LEU A 85 3.28 -9.45 -6.39
C LEU A 85 3.64 -7.98 -6.11
N LEU A 86 3.59 -7.55 -4.85
CA LEU A 86 3.86 -6.16 -4.48
C LEU A 86 5.32 -5.81 -4.74
N LYS A 87 5.53 -4.77 -5.56
CA LYS A 87 6.84 -4.23 -5.94
C LYS A 87 7.15 -2.91 -5.28
N VAL A 88 6.13 -2.07 -5.07
CA VAL A 88 6.28 -0.73 -4.52
C VAL A 88 5.38 -0.58 -3.30
N LEU A 89 5.99 -0.21 -2.17
CA LEU A 89 5.30 0.02 -0.91
C LEU A 89 5.77 1.33 -0.27
N PHE A 90 4.87 2.29 -0.15
CA PHE A 90 5.10 3.53 0.60
C PHE A 90 4.27 3.52 1.89
N LEU A 91 4.96 3.71 3.01
CA LEU A 91 4.41 3.71 4.35
C LEU A 91 4.87 4.98 5.10
N SER A 92 5.15 6.06 4.40
CA SER A 92 5.76 7.24 5.03
C SER A 92 4.78 7.94 5.99
N HIS A 93 5.29 8.47 7.11
CA HIS A 93 4.50 9.21 8.10
C HIS A 93 3.25 8.45 8.59
N LEU A 94 3.35 7.14 8.79
CA LEU A 94 2.32 6.43 9.53
C LEU A 94 2.31 7.00 10.95
N ASN A 95 1.14 7.36 11.44
CA ASN A 95 0.98 7.87 12.81
C ASN A 95 1.04 6.72 13.83
N THR A 96 2.06 5.87 13.72
CA THR A 96 2.22 4.68 14.55
C THR A 96 3.01 5.05 15.80
N THR A 97 2.43 4.83 16.97
CA THR A 97 3.19 4.79 18.22
C THR A 97 4.15 3.59 18.27
N THR A 98 3.92 2.61 17.39
CA THR A 98 4.74 1.42 17.22
C THR A 98 5.94 1.67 16.32
N THR A 99 7.09 1.17 16.76
CA THR A 99 8.32 1.12 15.97
C THR A 99 8.16 0.09 14.84
N ILE A 100 8.50 0.46 13.60
CA ILE A 100 8.42 -0.44 12.45
C ILE A 100 9.49 -1.51 12.55
N ASP A 101 9.05 -2.78 12.57
CA ASP A 101 9.92 -3.93 12.50
C ASP A 101 10.08 -4.40 11.04
N LEU A 102 11.19 -4.01 10.41
CA LEU A 102 11.57 -4.44 9.06
C LEU A 102 11.71 -5.96 8.91
N ASN A 103 12.11 -6.69 9.96
CA ASN A 103 12.18 -8.15 9.88
C ASN A 103 10.78 -8.73 9.72
N ILE A 104 9.77 -8.22 10.42
CA ILE A 104 8.37 -8.67 10.30
C ILE A 104 7.76 -8.25 8.96
N LEU A 105 8.09 -7.03 8.50
CA LEU A 105 7.59 -6.50 7.23
C LEU A 105 8.13 -7.30 6.03
N LEU A 106 9.39 -7.71 6.11
CA LEU A 106 10.15 -8.27 4.99
C LEU A 106 10.47 -9.76 5.16
N SER A 107 10.00 -10.40 6.24
CA SER A 107 10.17 -11.83 6.48
C SER A 107 9.46 -12.62 5.38
N SER A 108 10.19 -12.99 4.33
CA SER A 108 9.81 -13.97 3.29
C SER A 108 8.52 -13.73 2.47
N HIS A 109 7.71 -12.72 2.78
CA HIS A 109 6.38 -12.55 2.18
C HIS A 109 6.35 -11.51 1.05
N LEU A 110 7.21 -10.49 1.11
CA LEU A 110 7.31 -9.44 0.10
C LEU A 110 8.52 -9.64 -0.83
N LYS A 111 8.68 -10.85 -1.38
CA LYS A 111 9.84 -11.24 -2.22
C LYS A 111 9.97 -10.46 -3.53
N SER A 112 8.87 -9.86 -3.99
CA SER A 112 8.83 -9.08 -5.23
C SER A 112 9.12 -7.60 -5.01
N LEU A 113 9.30 -7.17 -3.75
CA LEU A 113 9.42 -5.76 -3.40
C LEU A 113 10.76 -5.20 -3.90
N THR A 114 10.68 -4.11 -4.65
CA THR A 114 11.83 -3.40 -5.21
C THR A 114 11.95 -1.97 -4.70
N THR A 115 10.85 -1.38 -4.24
CA THR A 115 10.82 -0.01 -3.70
C THR A 115 10.07 0.00 -2.37
N LEU A 116 10.73 0.54 -1.34
CA LEU A 116 10.16 0.70 0.00
C LEU A 116 10.39 2.13 0.51
N GLY A 117 9.34 2.81 0.94
CA GLY A 117 9.45 4.10 1.63
C GLY A 117 8.89 4.05 3.04
N LEU A 118 9.71 4.49 4.00
CA LEU A 118 9.44 4.45 5.43
C LEU A 118 9.65 5.81 6.10
N SER A 119 9.81 6.86 5.30
CA SER A 119 10.19 8.19 5.77
C SER A 119 9.25 8.71 6.85
N GLY A 120 9.78 9.34 7.89
CA GLY A 120 8.99 9.91 8.98
C GLY A 120 8.41 8.89 9.97
N ASN A 121 8.86 7.64 9.96
CA ASN A 121 8.49 6.62 10.95
C ASN A 121 9.67 6.20 11.84
N HIS A 122 9.40 5.80 13.08
CA HIS A 122 10.44 5.21 13.93
C HIS A 122 10.75 3.76 13.53
N VAL A 123 12.00 3.49 13.12
CA VAL A 123 12.45 2.15 12.72
C VAL A 123 13.37 1.53 13.79
N SER A 124 13.18 0.24 14.09
CA SER A 124 13.90 -0.44 15.18
C SER A 124 15.39 -0.67 14.85
N PRO A 125 16.34 -0.35 15.76
CA PRO A 125 17.77 -0.53 15.53
C PRO A 125 18.20 -1.99 15.35
N ARG A 126 17.49 -2.95 15.98
CA ARG A 126 17.78 -4.40 15.89
C ARG A 126 17.64 -4.93 14.46
N ASN A 127 16.94 -4.21 13.60
CA ASN A 127 16.67 -4.64 12.23
C ASN A 127 17.76 -4.21 11.26
N MET A 128 18.72 -3.41 11.71
CA MET A 128 19.79 -2.94 10.84
C MET A 128 20.88 -3.98 10.62
N SER A 129 20.95 -5.00 11.48
CA SER A 129 21.99 -6.04 11.50
C SER A 129 21.59 -7.36 10.85
N SER A 130 20.29 -7.64 10.68
CA SER A 130 19.81 -8.99 10.30
C SER A 130 19.18 -9.07 8.90
N VAL A 131 18.99 -7.94 8.21
CA VAL A 131 18.26 -7.90 6.94
C VAL A 131 19.22 -7.87 5.75
N SER A 132 20.06 -8.90 5.61
CA SER A 132 20.90 -9.09 4.41
C SER A 132 20.06 -9.19 3.12
N ILE A 133 18.81 -9.66 3.25
CA ILE A 133 17.83 -9.82 2.17
C ILE A 133 17.43 -8.48 1.53
N LEU A 134 17.48 -7.37 2.29
CA LEU A 134 17.13 -6.04 1.76
C LEU A 134 18.08 -5.57 0.67
N SER A 135 19.37 -5.92 0.80
CA SER A 135 20.44 -5.41 -0.07
C SER A 135 20.37 -5.93 -1.51
N SER A 136 19.82 -7.13 -1.73
CA SER A 136 19.81 -7.76 -3.06
C SER A 136 18.50 -7.59 -3.85
N GLN A 137 17.40 -7.21 -3.19
CA GLN A 137 16.07 -7.14 -3.84
C GLN A 137 15.53 -5.71 -3.99
N LEU A 138 15.89 -4.79 -3.09
CA LEU A 138 15.45 -3.39 -3.19
C LEU A 138 16.37 -2.60 -4.11
N ASN A 139 15.76 -1.93 -5.08
CA ASN A 139 16.41 -0.93 -5.92
C ASN A 139 16.34 0.47 -5.30
N ARG A 140 15.34 0.70 -4.43
CA ARG A 140 15.06 2.01 -3.86
C ARG A 140 14.53 1.88 -2.44
N LEU A 141 15.17 2.59 -1.52
CA LEU A 141 14.80 2.64 -0.11
C LEU A 141 14.79 4.10 0.37
N GLU A 142 13.65 4.57 0.86
CA GLU A 142 13.54 5.90 1.49
C GLU A 142 13.37 5.75 3.00
N MET A 143 14.29 6.36 3.76
CA MET A 143 14.28 6.32 5.23
C MET A 143 14.66 7.68 5.83
N SER A 144 14.14 8.77 5.26
CA SER A 144 14.38 10.11 5.84
C SER A 144 13.58 10.26 7.13
N ASP A 145 14.17 10.92 8.14
CA ASP A 145 13.49 11.18 9.42
C ASP A 145 13.03 9.92 10.19
N CYS A 146 13.78 8.81 10.09
CA CYS A 146 13.41 7.54 10.72
C CYS A 146 13.92 7.32 12.16
N GLY A 147 14.53 8.32 12.79
CA GLY A 147 15.15 8.20 14.12
C GLY A 147 16.43 7.35 14.15
N ILE A 148 17.07 7.15 13.00
CA ILE A 148 18.27 6.32 12.83
C ILE A 148 19.49 7.04 13.39
N LYS A 149 20.18 6.41 14.36
CA LYS A 149 21.37 6.99 15.02
C LYS A 149 22.71 6.46 14.49
N ARG A 150 22.69 5.35 13.76
CA ARG A 150 23.87 4.70 13.17
C ARG A 150 23.54 4.25 11.77
N PHE A 151 24.53 4.25 10.89
CA PHE A 151 24.32 3.81 9.52
C PHE A 151 23.86 2.34 9.49
N PRO A 152 22.87 1.96 8.66
CA PRO A 152 22.39 0.59 8.64
C PRO A 152 23.43 -0.37 8.02
N GLU A 153 23.72 -1.48 8.70
CA GLU A 153 24.74 -2.45 8.24
C GLU A 153 24.33 -3.16 6.94
N PHE A 154 23.03 -3.31 6.67
CA PHE A 154 22.54 -3.91 5.42
C PHE A 154 22.82 -3.07 4.15
N ILE A 155 23.30 -1.82 4.28
CA ILE A 155 23.72 -0.96 3.15
C ILE A 155 25.24 -1.05 2.92
N ARG A 156 26.02 -1.65 3.83
CA ARG A 156 27.51 -1.70 3.75
C ARG A 156 28.06 -2.74 2.76
N THR A 157 27.26 -3.21 1.80
CA THR A 157 27.68 -4.13 0.73
C THR A 157 28.50 -3.44 -0.34
#